data_AF-A0A292PJG4-F1
#
_entry.id   AF-A0A292PJG4-F1
#
_cell.length_a   1.000
_cell.length_b   1.000
_cell.length_c   1.000
_cell.angle_alpha   90.00
_cell.angle_beta   90.00
_cell.angle_gamma   90.00
#
_symmetry.space_group_name_H-M   'P 1'
#
loop_
_entity.id
_entity.type
_entity.pdbx_description
1 polymer ?
#
loop_
_entity_poly.entity_id
_entity_poly.type
_entity_poly.pdbx_seq_one_letter_code
_entity_poly.pdbx_strand_id
1 'polypeptide(L)' 'MAGGHHREALQQDPAFTKYSNLNANRYKYFRWNARTARINFIYAIVIPSAILTLAYKTEGKYNFRGKRRGDIPQDF' A
#
# COMPACT_ATOMS: atom_id res chain seq x y z
N MET A 1 -29.77 21.81 1.99
CA MET A 1 -29.46 22.12 0.58
C MET A 1 -30.51 21.43 -0.28
N ALA A 2 -31.48 22.19 -0.80
CA ALA A 2 -32.50 21.66 -1.70
C ALA A 2 -31.96 21.70 -3.14
N GLY A 3 -31.60 20.55 -3.70
CA GLY A 3 -31.12 20.41 -5.07
C GLY A 3 -32.25 20.00 -6.00
N GLY A 4 -32.66 20.90 -6.90
CA GLY A 4 -33.70 20.65 -7.89
C GLY A 4 -33.36 19.51 -8.84
N HIS A 5 -34.38 18.80 -9.31
CA HIS A 5 -34.29 17.63 -10.19
C HIS A 5 -33.46 17.90 -11.46
N HIS A 6 -32.18 17.56 -11.42
CA HIS A 6 -31.29 17.53 -12.57
C HIS A 6 -31.62 16.27 -13.38
N ARG A 7 -31.73 16.39 -14.70
CA ARG A 7 -31.75 15.23 -15.60
C ARG A 7 -30.48 14.44 -15.32
N GLU A 8 -30.60 13.19 -14.87
CA GLU A 8 -29.45 12.32 -14.67
C GLU A 8 -28.67 12.24 -15.98
N ALA A 9 -27.49 12.90 -16.04
CA ALA A 9 -26.66 12.94 -17.23
C ALA A 9 -26.06 11.57 -17.58
N LEU A 10 -26.09 10.64 -16.61
CA LEU A 10 -25.56 9.30 -16.70
C LEU A 10 -26.60 8.32 -16.18
N GLN A 11 -26.96 7.35 -17.01
CA GLN A 11 -27.80 6.24 -16.60
C GLN A 11 -27.02 5.39 -15.58
N GLN A 12 -27.51 5.32 -14.34
CA GLN A 12 -26.87 4.50 -13.32
C GLN A 12 -27.19 3.02 -13.57
N ASP A 13 -26.16 2.24 -13.88
CA ASP A 13 -26.27 0.78 -13.86
C ASP A 13 -26.39 0.29 -12.41
N PRO A 14 -27.48 -0.41 -12.04
CA PRO A 14 -27.65 -0.94 -10.68
C PRO A 14 -26.53 -1.92 -10.28
N ALA A 15 -25.90 -2.63 -11.21
CA ALA A 15 -24.81 -3.55 -10.89
C ALA A 15 -23.54 -2.77 -10.50
N PHE A 16 -23.19 -1.72 -11.25
CA PHE A 16 -22.07 -0.84 -10.92
C PHE A 16 -22.25 -0.15 -9.56
N THR A 17 -23.46 0.37 -9.28
CA THR A 17 -23.76 1.00 -7.99
C THR A 17 -23.63 0.00 -6.83
N LYS A 18 -24.07 -1.26 -7.00
CA LYS A 18 -23.87 -2.32 -5.99
C LYS A 18 -22.39 -2.63 -5.78
N TYR A 19 -21.60 -2.76 -6.84
CA TYR A 19 -20.17 -3.02 -6.73
C TYR A 19 -19.44 -1.88 -5.99
N SER A 20 -19.73 -0.63 -6.34
CA SER A 20 -19.19 0.54 -5.64
C SER A 20 -19.53 0.51 -4.15
N ASN A 21 -20.79 0.22 -3.81
CA ASN A 21 -21.23 0.09 -2.43
C ASN A 21 -20.53 -1.05 -1.69
N LEU A 22 -20.30 -2.20 -2.33
CA LEU A 22 -19.55 -3.32 -1.74
C LEU A 22 -18.09 -2.95 -1.45
N ASN A 23 -17.45 -2.19 -2.33
CA ASN A 23 -16.07 -1.73 -2.12
C ASN A 23 -15.98 -0.74 -0.96
N ALA A 24 -16.85 0.27 -0.94
CA ALA A 24 -16.88 1.28 0.12
C ALA A 24 -17.19 0.66 1.49
N ASN A 25 -18.07 -0.35 1.53
CA ASN A 25 -18.48 -1.02 2.77
C ASN A 25 -17.69 -2.30 3.07
N ARG A 26 -16.58 -2.57 2.37
CA ARG A 26 -15.84 -3.83 2.48
C ARG A 26 -15.37 -4.15 3.91
N TYR A 27 -15.05 -3.11 4.68
CA TYR A 27 -14.66 -3.24 6.09
C TYR A 27 -15.77 -3.83 6.97
N LYS A 28 -17.05 -3.60 6.65
CA LYS A 28 -18.19 -4.14 7.41
C LYS A 28 -18.29 -5.67 7.31
N TYR A 29 -17.85 -6.22 6.18
CA TYR A 29 -17.91 -7.67 5.92
C TYR A 29 -16.58 -8.38 6.21
N PHE A 30 -15.59 -7.66 6.73
CA PHE A 30 -14.28 -8.22 7.05
C PHE A 30 -14.37 -9.22 8.20
N ARG A 31 -13.60 -10.30 8.10
CA ARG A 31 -13.49 -11.33 9.15
C ARG A 31 -12.02 -11.74 9.31
N TRP A 32 -11.61 -11.91 10.56
CA TRP A 32 -10.33 -12.53 10.88
C TRP A 32 -10.43 -14.04 10.63
N ASN A 33 -9.64 -14.52 9.69
CA ASN A 33 -9.42 -15.94 9.46
C ASN A 33 -7.90 -16.18 9.36
N ALA A 34 -7.48 -17.44 9.35
CA ALA A 34 -6.04 -17.77 9.32
C ALA A 34 -5.32 -17.14 8.12
N ARG A 35 -6.00 -16.96 6.98
CA ARG A 35 -5.43 -16.35 5.78
C ARG A 35 -5.27 -14.83 5.91
N THR A 36 -6.33 -14.11 6.29
CA THR A 36 -6.32 -12.66 6.44
C THR A 36 -5.41 -12.22 7.57
N ALA A 37 -5.35 -12.99 8.67
CA ALA A 37 -4.41 -12.77 9.77
C ALA A 37 -2.95 -12.84 9.29
N ARG A 38 -2.58 -13.91 8.56
CA ARG A 38 -1.23 -14.07 8.02
C ARG A 38 -0.85 -12.95 7.06
N ILE A 39 -1.73 -12.61 6.12
CA ILE A 39 -1.47 -11.55 5.14
C ILE A 39 -1.29 -10.21 5.87
N ASN A 40 -2.21 -9.84 6.75
CA ASN A 40 -2.11 -8.58 7.49
C ASN A 40 -0.84 -8.51 8.33
N PHE A 41 -0.46 -9.60 9.01
CA PHE A 41 0.78 -9.65 9.79
C PHE A 41 2.03 -9.44 8.92
N ILE A 42 2.10 -10.09 7.76
CA ILE A 42 3.24 -9.96 6.85
C ILE A 42 3.37 -8.51 6.36
N TYR A 43 2.28 -7.92 5.89
CA TYR A 43 2.33 -6.57 5.31
C TYR A 43 2.45 -5.46 6.36
N ALA A 44 1.89 -5.65 7.56
CA ALA A 44 1.95 -4.64 8.61
C ALA A 44 3.24 -4.70 9.44
N ILE A 45 3.86 -5.87 9.60
CA ILE A 45 4.99 -6.07 10.50
C ILE A 45 6.23 -6.57 9.76
N VAL A 46 6.12 -7.70 9.06
CA VAL A 46 7.28 -8.36 8.46
C VAL A 46 7.95 -7.48 7.40
N ILE A 47 7.17 -6.93 6.46
CA ILE A 47 7.72 -6.10 5.39
C ILE A 47 8.33 -4.80 5.94
N PRO A 48 7.62 -3.99 6.77
CA PRO A 48 8.22 -2.76 7.31
C PRO A 48 9.46 -3.03 8.16
N SER A 49 9.45 -4.07 9.01
CA SER A 49 10.62 -4.43 9.83
C SER A 49 11.80 -4.89 8.98
N ALA A 50 11.57 -5.70 7.94
CA ALA A 50 12.61 -6.12 7.02
C ALA A 50 13.24 -4.91 6.32
N ILE A 51 12.42 -3.99 5.80
CA ILE A 51 12.91 -2.77 5.15
C ILE A 51 13.68 -1.90 6.16
N LEU A 52 13.15 -1.70 7.36
CA LEU A 52 13.77 -0.89 8.39
C LEU A 52 15.13 -1.44 8.82
N THR A 53 15.22 -2.76 9.04
CA THR A 53 16.48 -3.42 9.40
C THR A 53 17.51 -3.37 8.28
N LEU A 54 17.08 -3.50 7.03
CA LEU A 54 17.97 -3.31 5.87
C LEU A 54 18.45 -1.88 5.80
N ALA A 55 17.54 -0.91 5.90
CA ALA A 55 17.87 0.51 5.88
C ALA A 55 18.94 0.84 6.93
N TYR A 56 18.71 0.49 8.20
CA TYR A 56 19.69 0.72 9.28
C TYR A 56 21.04 0.04 9.04
N LYS A 57 21.08 -1.13 8.41
CA LYS A 57 22.34 -1.83 8.09
C LYS A 57 23.08 -1.23 6.90
N THR A 58 22.35 -0.59 5.99
CA THR A 58 22.89 0.00 4.75
C THR A 58 23.15 1.50 4.86
N GLU A 59 22.57 2.15 5.87
CA GLU A 59 22.73 3.57 6.14
C GLU A 59 24.21 3.90 6.36
N GLY A 60 24.72 4.87 5.59
CA GLY A 60 26.12 5.32 5.66
C GLY A 60 27.17 4.31 5.15
N LYS A 61 26.80 3.05 4.87
CA LYS A 61 27.75 2.01 4.46
C LYS A 61 28.32 2.23 3.06
N TYR A 62 27.53 2.81 2.16
CA TYR A 62 27.91 2.97 0.77
C TYR A 62 28.04 4.45 0.39
N ASN A 63 29.22 4.83 -0.08
CA ASN A 63 29.47 6.14 -0.64
C ASN A 63 30.06 5.96 -2.04
N PHE A 64 29.42 6.58 -3.03
CA PHE A 64 29.83 6.49 -4.43
C PHE A 64 30.43 7.81 -4.94
N ARG A 65 30.62 8.80 -4.06
CA ARG A 65 31.08 10.13 -4.47
C ARG A 65 32.51 10.06 -4.97
N GLY A 66 32.70 10.29 -6.27
CA GLY A 66 34.01 10.35 -6.91
C GLY A 66 34.70 9.00 -7.16
N LYS A 67 34.02 7.86 -6.95
CA LYS A 67 34.61 6.52 -7.13
C LYS A 67 34.80 6.16 -8.60
N ARG A 68 35.92 5.51 -8.94
CA ARG A 68 36.31 5.09 -10.30
C ARG A 68 36.13 3.58 -10.48
N ARG A 69 36.31 3.09 -11.71
CA ARG A 69 36.21 1.66 -12.05
C ARG A 69 37.27 0.88 -11.27
N GLY A 70 36.82 -0.06 -10.44
CA GLY A 70 37.67 -0.89 -9.57
C GLY A 70 37.71 -0.44 -8.11
N ASP A 71 37.16 0.73 -7.77
CA ASP A 71 37.15 1.22 -6.40
C ASP A 71 36.02 0.60 -5.57
N ILE A 72 36.30 0.31 -4.30
CA ILE A 72 35.36 -0.33 -3.38
C ILE A 72 34.33 0.71 -2.88
N PRO A 73 33.01 0.48 -3.03
CA PRO A 73 31.97 1.43 -2.63
C PRO A 73 31.76 1.69 -1.14
N GLN A 74 32.50 1.04 -0.26
CA GLN A 74 32.29 1.11 1.19
C GLN A 74 32.92 2.37 1.80
N ASP A 75 32.24 2.99 2.76
CA ASP A 75 32.86 3.89 3.74
C ASP A 75 32.92 3.11 5.07
N PHE A 76 34.13 3.01 5.64
CA PHE A 76 34.58 2.14 6.75
C PHE A 76 34.72 0.65 6.42
#